data_AF-A0A7C0YKU4-F1
#
_entry.id   AF-A0A7C0YKU4-F1
#
_cell.length_a   1.000
_cell.length_b   1.000
_cell.length_c   1.000
_cell.angle_alpha   90.00
_cell.angle_beta   90.00
_cell.angle_gamma   90.00
#
_symmetry.space_group_name_H-M   'P 1'
#
loop_
_entity.id
_entity.type
_entity.pdbx_description
1 polymer ?
#
loop_
_entity_poly.entity_id
_entity_poly.type
_entity_poly.pdbx_seq_one_letter_code
_entity_poly.pdbx_strand_id
1 'polypeptide(L)'
;MRLMVSFFLQTLCLLTSSINFSTSGEDIEDHYIISFNHKNLYMVKVGFIVNPIAGMGGRVGLKGTDGVLEEALRRGATPVAPKRAREFLRALRELDVDAFFLAVSSPMGSELLEKEGFDYKVVLNVTSRTTAEDTKKAARIMSSQVDILVFVGGDGTARDVLDVVDQKIPVIGVPAGVKMYSSVFGVNPRACAYLLKCFIEKRCGLKLAEVMDVDEEAFR
;
A
#
# COMPACT_ATOMS: atom_id res chain seq x y z
N MET A 1 -22.19 -23.55 -12.36
CA MET A 1 -22.12 -22.35 -11.50
C MET A 1 -20.79 -22.37 -10.76
N ARG A 2 -19.75 -21.70 -11.26
CA ARG A 2 -18.57 -21.38 -10.45
C ARG A 2 -19.03 -20.27 -9.50
N LEU A 3 -19.00 -20.51 -8.18
CA LEU A 3 -19.19 -19.43 -7.22
C LEU A 3 -18.14 -18.35 -7.54
N MET A 4 -18.58 -17.12 -7.84
CA MET A 4 -17.70 -15.96 -7.71
C MET A 4 -17.37 -15.87 -6.22
N VAL A 5 -16.22 -16.40 -5.83
CA VAL A 5 -15.66 -16.15 -4.51
C VAL A 5 -15.04 -14.76 -4.60
N SER A 6 -15.76 -13.72 -4.18
CA SER A 6 -15.17 -12.40 -4.04
C SER A 6 -14.17 -12.44 -2.89
N PHE A 7 -12.91 -12.13 -3.18
CA PHE A 7 -11.86 -12.06 -2.17
C PHE A 7 -11.59 -10.60 -1.79
N PHE A 8 -11.48 -10.33 -0.49
CA PHE A 8 -11.40 -8.96 0.04
C PHE A 8 -10.12 -8.73 0.85
N LEU A 9 -9.52 -7.56 0.67
CA LEU A 9 -8.54 -6.97 1.58
C LEU A 9 -9.20 -5.87 2.40
N GLN A 10 -8.72 -5.63 3.62
CA GLN A 10 -9.11 -4.46 4.39
C GLN A 10 -8.26 -3.26 3.94
N THR A 11 -8.88 -2.15 3.53
CA THR A 11 -8.18 -0.91 3.14
C THR A 11 -8.78 0.31 3.83
N LEU A 12 -8.16 1.47 3.65
CA LEU A 12 -8.56 2.72 4.29
C LEU A 12 -9.66 3.44 3.49
N CYS A 13 -10.56 4.10 4.23
CA CYS A 13 -11.53 5.05 3.69
C CYS A 13 -11.55 6.31 4.56
N LEU A 14 -11.72 7.47 3.96
CA LEU A 14 -11.90 8.72 4.71
C LEU A 14 -13.27 8.70 5.38
N LEU A 15 -13.31 9.04 6.67
CA LEU A 15 -14.57 9.21 7.38
C LEU A 15 -15.23 10.50 6.87
N THR A 16 -16.36 10.39 6.17
CA THR A 16 -17.17 11.56 5.85
C THR A 16 -17.91 11.97 7.11
N SER A 17 -17.50 13.08 7.72
CA SER A 17 -18.14 13.64 8.91
C SER A 17 -19.61 13.97 8.62
N SER A 18 -20.54 13.12 9.07
CA SER A 18 -21.87 13.57 9.47
C SER A 18 -21.89 13.64 10.98
N ILE A 19 -21.12 14.56 11.55
CA ILE A 19 -21.13 14.84 12.99
C ILE A 19 -22.03 16.07 13.16
N ASN A 20 -23.29 15.85 13.51
CA ASN A 20 -24.18 16.89 14.01
C ASN A 20 -23.71 17.26 15.42
N PHE A 21 -23.05 18.41 15.58
CA PHE A 21 -22.94 19.06 16.88
C PHE A 21 -24.18 19.90 17.10
N SER A 22 -25.10 19.41 17.93
CA SER A 22 -26.20 20.22 18.48
C SER A 22 -25.62 21.17 19.52
N THR A 23 -25.69 22.49 19.26
CA THR A 23 -25.33 23.53 20.21
C THR A 23 -26.49 23.81 21.16
N SER A 24 -26.26 23.63 22.47
CA SER A 24 -27.03 24.32 23.52
C SER A 24 -26.29 24.28 24.87
N GLY A 25 -25.98 25.46 25.42
CA GLY A 25 -25.93 25.70 26.87
C GLY A 25 -24.56 26.01 27.51
N GLU A 26 -24.24 27.32 27.56
CA GLU A 26 -23.72 28.12 28.70
C GLU A 26 -22.55 27.66 29.61
N ASP A 27 -21.47 28.46 29.56
CA ASP A 27 -20.55 29.00 30.58
C ASP A 27 -20.18 28.20 31.86
N ILE A 28 -18.86 28.07 32.12
CA ILE A 28 -18.11 28.56 33.30
C ILE A 28 -16.59 28.32 33.10
N GLU A 29 -15.81 29.27 33.62
CA GLU A 29 -14.39 29.56 33.46
C GLU A 29 -13.36 28.50 33.94
N ASP A 30 -12.13 28.72 33.47
CA ASP A 30 -10.83 28.27 33.98
C ASP A 30 -10.55 26.77 34.06
N HIS A 31 -9.88 26.23 33.04
CA HIS A 31 -8.81 25.24 33.24
C HIS A 31 -7.85 25.19 32.04
N TYR A 32 -6.59 25.56 32.31
CA TYR A 32 -5.36 25.14 31.64
C TYR A 32 -5.50 24.73 30.15
N ILE A 33 -5.16 25.65 29.24
CA ILE A 33 -4.85 25.28 27.85
C ILE A 33 -3.53 24.49 27.87
N ILE A 34 -3.60 23.20 28.16
CA ILE A 34 -2.53 22.26 27.82
C ILE A 34 -2.67 22.07 26.31
N SER A 35 -1.81 22.75 25.55
CA SER A 35 -1.57 22.40 24.16
C SER A 35 -1.02 20.97 24.14
N PHE A 36 -1.92 19.99 23.98
CA PHE A 36 -1.55 18.60 23.73
C PHE A 36 -0.92 18.52 22.34
N ASN A 37 0.39 18.74 22.30
CA ASN A 37 1.22 18.24 21.23
C ASN A 37 1.13 16.72 21.32
N HIS A 38 0.19 16.10 20.59
CA HIS A 38 0.02 14.66 20.50
C HIS A 38 1.26 14.05 19.82
N LYS A 39 2.38 13.97 20.53
CA LYS A 39 3.42 13.00 20.21
C LYS A 39 2.79 11.64 20.44
N ASN A 40 2.51 10.94 19.34
CA ASN A 40 2.05 9.58 19.36
C ASN A 40 3.07 8.76 20.16
N LEU A 41 2.69 8.23 21.33
CA LEU A 41 3.61 7.48 22.20
C LEU A 41 4.12 6.18 21.53
N TYR A 42 3.50 5.78 20.43
CA TYR A 42 3.85 4.63 19.62
C TYR A 42 4.02 5.07 18.17
N MET A 43 5.24 4.95 17.64
CA MET A 43 5.53 5.16 16.24
C MET A 43 4.91 4.02 15.42
N VAL A 44 4.07 4.37 14.45
CA VAL A 44 3.36 3.41 13.59
C VAL A 44 4.36 2.62 12.75
N LYS A 45 4.22 1.30 12.73
CA LYS A 45 5.02 0.39 11.91
C LYS A 45 4.32 0.10 10.60
N VAL A 46 5.01 0.40 9.49
CA VAL A 46 4.50 0.25 8.14
C VAL A 46 5.29 -0.85 7.43
N GLY A 47 4.62 -1.90 6.99
CA GLY A 47 5.22 -2.86 6.05
C GLY A 47 5.28 -2.24 4.66
N PHE A 48 6.41 -2.28 3.98
CA PHE A 48 6.57 -1.70 2.66
C PHE A 48 7.18 -2.68 1.67
N ILE A 49 6.42 -2.99 0.62
CA ILE A 49 6.79 -3.95 -0.41
C ILE A 49 6.65 -3.29 -1.78
N VAL A 50 7.70 -3.34 -2.60
CA VAL A 50 7.67 -2.92 -3.99
C VAL A 50 7.87 -4.14 -4.88
N ASN A 51 6.91 -4.41 -5.76
CA ASN A 51 7.15 -5.37 -6.84
C ASN A 51 7.87 -4.64 -7.99
N PRO A 52 9.18 -4.85 -8.19
CA PRO A 52 10.00 -4.02 -9.07
C PRO A 52 9.60 -4.09 -10.55
N ILE A 53 8.98 -5.20 -10.98
CA ILE A 53 8.55 -5.41 -12.37
C ILE A 53 7.11 -4.95 -12.62
N ALA A 54 6.36 -4.58 -11.58
CA ALA A 54 4.97 -4.18 -11.74
C ALA A 54 4.81 -2.93 -12.63
N GLY A 55 3.76 -2.95 -13.45
CA GLY A 55 3.42 -1.87 -14.38
C GLY A 55 4.14 -1.90 -15.73
N MET A 56 5.10 -2.82 -15.93
CA MET A 56 5.84 -2.92 -17.20
C MET A 56 4.97 -3.41 -18.36
N GLY A 57 4.15 -4.45 -18.16
CA GLY A 57 3.33 -5.03 -19.23
C GLY A 57 2.31 -4.06 -19.84
N GLY A 58 1.59 -3.33 -18.99
CA GLY A 58 0.56 -2.38 -19.42
C GLY A 58 1.07 -1.31 -20.39
N ARG A 59 2.32 -0.86 -20.24
CA ARG A 59 2.93 0.16 -21.11
C ARG A 59 3.22 -0.31 -22.52
N VAL A 60 3.39 -1.62 -22.71
CA VAL A 60 3.69 -2.25 -24.00
C VAL A 60 2.50 -3.03 -24.56
N GLY A 61 1.30 -2.69 -24.07
CA GLY A 61 0.03 -3.28 -24.53
C GLY A 61 -0.23 -4.69 -24.01
N LEU A 62 0.55 -5.19 -23.05
CA LEU A 62 0.31 -6.49 -22.39
C LEU A 62 -0.60 -6.30 -21.17
N LYS A 63 -1.28 -7.37 -20.73
CA LYS A 63 -2.24 -7.31 -19.61
C LYS A 63 -1.57 -7.30 -18.22
N GLY A 64 -0.26 -7.55 -18.16
CA GLY A 64 0.54 -7.60 -16.94
C GLY A 64 1.97 -8.05 -17.23
N THR A 65 2.75 -8.35 -16.20
CA THR A 65 4.09 -8.96 -16.33
C THR A 65 4.14 -10.45 -16.03
N ASP A 66 3.06 -11.01 -15.49
CA ASP A 66 2.97 -12.41 -15.09
C ASP A 66 3.10 -13.30 -16.33
N GLY A 67 4.11 -14.17 -16.36
CA GLY A 67 4.39 -15.06 -17.50
C GLY A 67 4.91 -14.39 -18.79
N VAL A 68 4.97 -13.05 -18.84
CA VAL A 68 5.31 -12.29 -20.07
C VAL A 68 6.39 -11.23 -19.88
N LEU A 69 7.15 -11.28 -18.78
CA LEU A 69 8.19 -10.30 -18.47
C LEU A 69 9.23 -10.16 -19.60
N GLU A 70 9.72 -11.27 -20.14
CA GLU A 70 10.70 -11.27 -21.24
C GLU A 70 10.14 -10.59 -22.50
N GLU A 71 8.86 -10.85 -22.82
CA GLU A 71 8.18 -10.19 -23.93
C GLU A 71 8.00 -8.69 -23.67
N ALA A 72 7.70 -8.31 -22.42
CA ALA A 72 7.58 -6.91 -22.05
C ALA A 72 8.92 -6.17 -22.22
N LEU A 73 10.02 -6.78 -21.78
CA LEU A 73 11.38 -6.26 -21.97
C LEU A 73 11.74 -6.16 -23.45
N ARG A 74 11.42 -7.18 -24.26
CA ARG A 74 11.63 -7.16 -25.73
C ARG A 74 10.89 -6.01 -26.41
N ARG A 75 9.72 -5.62 -25.89
CA ARG A 75 8.94 -4.46 -26.36
C ARG A 75 9.41 -3.11 -25.78
N GLY A 76 10.53 -3.08 -25.06
CA GLY A 76 11.11 -1.86 -24.49
C GLY A 76 10.46 -1.40 -23.18
N ALA A 77 9.79 -2.31 -22.44
CA ALA A 77 9.25 -1.95 -21.14
C ALA A 77 10.36 -1.59 -20.14
N THR A 78 10.13 -0.56 -19.34
CA THR A 78 11.03 -0.08 -18.28
C THR A 78 10.34 -0.16 -16.92
N PRO A 79 11.08 -0.41 -15.82
CA PRO A 79 10.50 -0.49 -14.48
C PRO A 79 9.71 0.76 -14.09
N VAL A 80 8.46 0.59 -13.64
CA VAL A 80 7.56 1.70 -13.28
C VAL A 80 7.34 1.78 -11.77
N ALA A 81 7.20 0.64 -11.11
CA ALA A 81 6.92 0.57 -9.68
C ALA A 81 7.94 1.34 -8.81
N PRO A 82 9.27 1.29 -9.04
CA PRO A 82 10.21 2.07 -8.22
C PRO A 82 9.99 3.58 -8.30
N LYS A 83 9.56 4.09 -9.47
CA LYS A 83 9.22 5.51 -9.63
C LYS A 83 7.96 5.87 -8.84
N ARG A 84 6.92 5.04 -8.91
CA ARG A 84 5.65 5.24 -8.17
C ARG A 84 5.84 5.14 -6.66
N ALA A 85 6.67 4.20 -6.22
CA ALA A 85 7.10 4.07 -4.84
C ALA A 85 7.80 5.34 -4.35
N ARG A 86 8.72 5.89 -5.15
CA ARG A 86 9.38 7.17 -4.84
C ARG A 86 8.39 8.34 -4.75
N GLU A 87 7.43 8.44 -5.67
CA GLU A 87 6.37 9.46 -5.64
C GLU A 87 5.55 9.38 -4.33
N PHE A 88 5.23 8.16 -3.88
CA PHE A 88 4.56 7.93 -2.59
C PHE A 88 5.43 8.36 -1.39
N LEU A 89 6.69 7.92 -1.33
CA LEU A 89 7.60 8.25 -0.22
C LEU A 89 7.89 9.75 -0.12
N ARG A 90 8.08 10.44 -1.26
CA ARG A 90 8.23 11.90 -1.28
C ARG A 90 6.99 12.62 -0.76
N ALA A 91 5.81 12.17 -1.16
CA ALA A 91 4.57 12.73 -0.64
C ALA A 91 4.44 12.54 0.87
N LEU A 92 4.90 11.41 1.43
CA LEU A 92 4.96 11.23 2.89
C LEU A 92 5.89 12.23 3.57
N ARG A 93 7.06 12.52 2.99
CA ARG A 93 7.99 13.55 3.49
C ARG A 93 7.36 14.95 3.44
N GLU A 94 6.73 15.31 2.33
CA GLU A 94 6.01 16.59 2.18
C GLU A 94 4.88 16.74 3.22
N LEU A 95 4.28 15.62 3.62
CA LEU A 95 3.19 15.55 4.57
C LEU A 95 3.64 15.47 6.04
N ASP A 96 4.95 15.46 6.29
CA ASP A 96 5.59 15.32 7.61
C ASP A 96 5.13 14.05 8.35
N VAL A 97 5.08 12.92 7.64
CA VAL A 97 4.68 11.64 8.21
C VAL A 97 5.87 11.00 8.94
N ASP A 98 5.69 10.77 10.24
CA ASP A 98 6.61 10.02 11.09
C ASP A 98 6.14 8.57 11.24
N ALA A 99 6.93 7.62 10.71
CA ALA A 99 6.61 6.19 10.70
C ALA A 99 7.88 5.34 10.59
N PHE A 100 7.86 4.15 11.20
CA PHE A 100 8.94 3.18 11.11
C PHE A 100 8.62 2.09 10.07
N PHE A 101 9.53 1.83 9.15
CA PHE A 101 9.27 0.90 8.05
C PHE A 101 9.88 -0.49 8.25
N LEU A 102 9.14 -1.53 7.90
CA LEU A 102 9.67 -2.87 7.65
C LEU A 102 9.71 -3.07 6.13
N ALA A 103 10.86 -3.46 5.59
CA ALA A 103 11.06 -3.52 4.15
C ALA A 103 11.75 -4.82 3.70
N VAL A 104 11.65 -5.11 2.41
CA VAL A 104 12.44 -6.14 1.74
C VAL A 104 13.71 -5.49 1.16
N SER A 105 14.82 -6.22 1.12
CA SER A 105 16.07 -5.72 0.53
C SER A 105 15.89 -5.28 -0.93
N SER A 106 16.84 -4.49 -1.45
CA SER A 106 16.85 -4.08 -2.86
C SER A 106 16.70 -5.32 -3.77
N PRO A 107 15.86 -5.25 -4.82
CA PRO A 107 15.17 -4.07 -5.35
C PRO A 107 13.74 -3.81 -4.80
N MET A 108 13.31 -4.52 -3.75
CA MET A 108 11.90 -4.57 -3.34
C MET A 108 11.47 -3.52 -2.28
N GLY A 109 12.28 -2.51 -1.99
CA GLY A 109 11.84 -1.35 -1.20
C GLY A 109 12.91 -0.67 -0.35
N SER A 110 13.86 -1.42 0.23
CA SER A 110 14.82 -0.87 1.21
C SER A 110 15.63 0.32 0.66
N GLU A 111 16.14 0.20 -0.56
CA GLU A 111 16.93 1.25 -1.22
C GLU A 111 16.12 2.54 -1.45
N LEU A 112 14.79 2.42 -1.64
CA LEU A 112 13.92 3.58 -1.82
C LEU A 112 13.69 4.31 -0.50
N LEU A 113 13.53 3.58 0.61
CA LEU A 113 13.41 4.15 1.94
C LEU A 113 14.69 4.84 2.38
N GLU A 114 15.84 4.20 2.14
CA GLU A 114 17.17 4.77 2.40
C GLU A 114 17.36 6.09 1.65
N LYS A 115 17.10 6.11 0.34
CA LYS A 115 17.26 7.31 -0.50
C LYS A 115 16.33 8.46 -0.14
N GLU A 116 15.15 8.17 0.39
CA GLU A 116 14.17 9.19 0.80
C GLU A 116 14.24 9.49 2.32
N GLY A 117 15.21 8.91 3.04
CA GLY A 117 15.53 9.24 4.42
C GLY A 117 14.50 8.79 5.47
N PHE A 118 13.91 7.60 5.28
CA PHE A 118 13.02 6.98 6.27
C PHE A 118 13.76 5.97 7.14
N ASP A 119 13.35 5.85 8.41
CA ASP A 119 13.84 4.79 9.29
C ASP A 119 13.21 3.45 8.91
N TYR A 120 14.04 2.43 8.74
CA TYR A 120 13.56 1.11 8.35
C TYR A 120 14.40 -0.05 8.88
N LYS A 121 13.80 -1.25 8.83
CA LYS A 121 14.48 -2.53 9.04
C LYS A 121 14.19 -3.47 7.86
N VAL A 122 15.23 -4.11 7.34
CA VAL A 122 15.08 -5.19 6.35
C VAL A 122 14.62 -6.47 7.07
N VAL A 123 13.52 -7.06 6.61
CA VAL A 123 12.96 -8.31 7.18
C VAL A 123 13.15 -9.53 6.28
N LEU A 124 13.46 -9.31 5.01
CA LEU A 124 13.71 -10.37 4.02
C LEU A 124 14.79 -9.90 3.05
N ASN A 125 15.81 -10.74 2.83
CA ASN A 125 16.80 -10.54 1.79
C ASN A 125 16.40 -11.31 0.53
N VAL A 126 16.52 -10.67 -0.62
CA VAL A 126 16.21 -11.21 -1.94
C VAL A 126 17.37 -10.96 -2.90
N THR A 127 17.35 -11.64 -4.04
CA THR A 127 18.31 -11.39 -5.14
C THR A 127 17.79 -10.30 -6.07
N SER A 128 18.59 -9.92 -7.07
CA SER A 128 18.19 -8.94 -8.10
C SER A 128 17.00 -9.40 -8.95
N ARG A 129 16.76 -10.71 -9.07
CA ARG A 129 15.60 -11.29 -9.75
C ARG A 129 14.58 -11.75 -8.72
N THR A 130 13.46 -11.04 -8.66
CA THR A 130 12.40 -11.26 -7.67
C THR A 130 11.19 -11.96 -8.29
N THR A 131 10.41 -12.61 -7.44
CA THR A 131 9.25 -13.42 -7.82
C THR A 131 8.00 -13.04 -7.02
N ALA A 132 6.84 -13.54 -7.45
CA ALA A 132 5.60 -13.45 -6.67
C ALA A 132 5.77 -14.07 -5.27
N GLU A 133 6.52 -15.17 -5.16
CA GLU A 133 6.77 -15.83 -3.87
C GLU A 133 7.58 -14.95 -2.90
N ASP A 134 8.47 -14.09 -3.40
CA ASP A 134 9.17 -13.12 -2.56
C ASP A 134 8.20 -12.09 -1.97
N THR A 135 7.21 -11.66 -2.76
CA THR A 135 6.11 -10.79 -2.28
C THR A 135 5.29 -11.50 -1.20
N LYS A 136 4.88 -12.75 -1.44
CA LYS A 136 4.11 -13.57 -0.49
C LYS A 136 4.87 -13.79 0.82
N LYS A 137 6.16 -14.13 0.76
CA LYS A 137 7.01 -14.30 1.94
C LYS A 137 7.13 -13.00 2.74
N ALA A 138 7.40 -11.89 2.07
CA ALA A 138 7.51 -10.59 2.72
C ALA A 138 6.21 -10.19 3.42
N ALA A 139 5.08 -10.26 2.72
CA ALA A 139 3.77 -9.92 3.27
C ALA A 139 3.40 -10.82 4.46
N ARG A 140 3.70 -12.13 4.39
CA ARG A 140 3.50 -13.06 5.50
C ARG A 140 4.33 -12.68 6.73
N ILE A 141 5.62 -12.41 6.57
CA ILE A 141 6.52 -12.01 7.67
C ILE A 141 6.04 -10.70 8.31
N MET A 142 5.65 -9.71 7.49
CA MET A 142 5.24 -8.40 7.98
C MET A 142 3.86 -8.41 8.63
N SER A 143 2.94 -9.29 8.22
CA SER A 143 1.53 -9.29 8.66
C SER A 143 1.32 -9.34 10.18
N SER A 144 2.28 -9.87 10.93
CA SER A 144 2.24 -9.94 12.41
C SER A 144 3.15 -8.94 13.11
N GLN A 145 3.80 -8.03 12.38
CA GLN A 145 4.82 -7.11 12.90
C GLN A 145 4.54 -5.64 12.62
N VAL A 146 3.53 -5.34 11.80
CA VAL A 146 3.20 -3.99 11.32
C VAL A 146 1.74 -3.66 11.60
N ASP A 147 1.44 -2.37 11.74
CA ASP A 147 0.09 -1.87 11.93
C ASP A 147 -0.67 -1.76 10.60
N ILE A 148 0.07 -1.58 9.50
CA ILE A 148 -0.46 -1.46 8.15
C ILE A 148 0.56 -1.94 7.12
N LEU A 149 0.09 -2.57 6.05
CA LEU A 149 0.92 -2.97 4.91
C LEU A 149 0.68 -2.03 3.73
N VAL A 150 1.75 -1.54 3.12
CA VAL A 150 1.71 -0.77 1.88
C VAL A 150 2.47 -1.55 0.82
N PHE A 151 1.82 -1.82 -0.30
CA PHE A 151 2.47 -2.46 -1.44
C PHE A 151 2.38 -1.58 -2.68
N VAL A 152 3.44 -1.60 -3.49
CA VAL A 152 3.49 -0.90 -4.79
C VAL A 152 3.49 -1.96 -5.88
N GLY A 153 2.41 -2.01 -6.67
CA GLY A 153 2.19 -3.16 -7.54
C GLY A 153 1.03 -3.04 -8.53
N GLY A 154 0.77 -4.16 -9.19
CA GLY A 154 -0.38 -4.40 -10.08
C GLY A 154 -1.42 -5.33 -9.44
N ASP A 155 -2.50 -5.66 -10.15
CA ASP A 155 -3.53 -6.59 -9.64
C ASP A 155 -2.95 -7.96 -9.27
N GLY A 156 -1.96 -8.45 -10.04
CA GLY A 156 -1.17 -9.64 -9.67
C GLY A 156 -0.52 -9.54 -8.28
N THR A 157 0.04 -8.37 -7.95
CA THR A 157 0.63 -8.12 -6.62
C THR A 157 -0.43 -8.04 -5.52
N ALA A 158 -1.61 -7.48 -5.82
CA ALA A 158 -2.73 -7.46 -4.88
C ALA A 158 -3.21 -8.88 -4.56
N ARG A 159 -3.28 -9.77 -5.56
CA ARG A 159 -3.57 -11.20 -5.37
C ARG A 159 -2.51 -11.87 -4.49
N ASP A 160 -1.24 -11.65 -4.77
CA ASP A 160 -0.15 -12.21 -3.96
C ASP A 160 -0.23 -11.79 -2.48
N VAL A 161 -0.59 -10.52 -2.23
CA VAL A 161 -0.76 -10.01 -0.85
C VAL A 161 -2.01 -10.59 -0.20
N LEU A 162 -3.13 -10.65 -0.93
CA LEU A 162 -4.39 -11.23 -0.45
C LEU A 162 -4.23 -12.68 -0.01
N ASP A 163 -3.54 -13.50 -0.80
CA ASP A 163 -3.29 -14.93 -0.53
C ASP A 163 -2.68 -15.21 0.85
N VAL A 164 -1.95 -14.25 1.43
CA VAL A 164 -1.18 -14.45 2.66
C VAL A 164 -1.59 -13.56 3.82
N VAL A 165 -2.09 -12.36 3.55
CA VAL A 165 -2.51 -11.41 4.60
C VAL A 165 -3.92 -11.71 5.08
N ASP A 166 -4.82 -12.13 4.18
CA ASP A 166 -6.20 -12.54 4.47
C ASP A 166 -6.89 -11.68 5.56
N GLN A 167 -7.00 -10.37 5.30
CA GLN A 167 -7.67 -9.36 6.15
C GLN A 167 -7.10 -9.15 7.58
N LYS A 168 -5.97 -9.76 7.95
CA LYS A 168 -5.39 -9.63 9.31
C LYS A 168 -4.97 -8.20 9.68
N ILE A 169 -4.55 -7.43 8.68
CA ILE A 169 -4.11 -6.04 8.84
C ILE A 169 -4.64 -5.18 7.68
N PRO A 170 -4.81 -3.86 7.89
CA PRO A 170 -5.13 -2.96 6.79
C PRO A 170 -4.00 -2.92 5.75
N VAL A 171 -4.40 -2.71 4.50
CA VAL A 171 -3.49 -2.67 3.35
C VAL A 171 -3.79 -1.45 2.46
N ILE A 172 -2.75 -0.78 1.96
CA ILE A 172 -2.85 0.24 0.91
C ILE A 172 -2.14 -0.27 -0.34
N GLY A 173 -2.88 -0.38 -1.45
CA GLY A 173 -2.29 -0.60 -2.77
C GLY A 173 -1.87 0.74 -3.40
N VAL A 174 -0.58 0.90 -3.69
CA VAL A 174 -0.06 2.01 -4.50
C VAL A 174 0.01 1.55 -5.96
N PRO A 175 -0.72 2.19 -6.90
CA PRO A 175 -0.81 1.70 -8.27
C PRO A 175 0.52 1.90 -9.03
N ALA A 176 1.09 0.80 -9.53
CA ALA A 176 2.27 0.83 -10.40
C ALA A 176 1.94 1.05 -11.88
N GLY A 177 0.72 0.67 -12.31
CA GLY A 177 0.26 0.69 -13.70
C GLY A 177 -0.95 1.59 -13.94
N VAL A 178 -1.51 1.51 -15.15
CA VAL A 178 -2.69 2.29 -15.60
C VAL A 178 -3.95 1.44 -15.80
N LYS A 179 -3.86 0.12 -15.56
CA LYS A 179 -4.97 -0.84 -15.69
C LYS A 179 -5.10 -1.59 -14.37
N MET A 180 -5.63 -0.91 -13.37
CA MET A 180 -5.82 -1.44 -12.03
C MET A 180 -7.31 -1.55 -11.79
N TYR A 181 -7.82 -2.76 -11.58
CA TYR A 181 -9.25 -3.01 -11.41
C TYR A 181 -9.63 -3.30 -9.96
N SER A 182 -8.69 -3.75 -9.13
CA SER A 182 -8.95 -3.99 -7.72
C SER A 182 -9.21 -2.70 -6.94
N SER A 183 -10.18 -2.73 -6.04
CA SER A 183 -10.60 -1.56 -5.26
C SER A 183 -9.68 -1.23 -4.07
N VAL A 184 -8.63 -2.03 -3.86
CA VAL A 184 -7.59 -1.84 -2.83
C VAL A 184 -6.59 -0.73 -3.19
N PHE A 185 -6.55 -0.32 -4.47
CA PHE A 185 -5.63 0.70 -4.92
C PHE A 185 -6.16 2.11 -4.66
N GLY A 186 -5.28 2.98 -4.17
CA GLY A 186 -5.55 4.41 -4.18
C GLY A 186 -5.49 4.98 -5.60
N VAL A 187 -6.09 6.15 -5.80
CA VAL A 187 -6.20 6.78 -7.12
C VAL A 187 -4.83 7.13 -7.72
N ASN A 188 -3.84 7.45 -6.88
CA ASN A 188 -2.46 7.71 -7.26
C ASN A 188 -1.53 7.64 -6.02
N PRO A 189 -0.19 7.63 -6.19
CA PRO A 189 0.76 7.56 -5.08
C PRO A 189 0.59 8.65 -4.00
N ARG A 190 0.29 9.90 -4.39
CA ARG A 190 0.09 11.00 -3.43
C ARG A 190 -1.17 10.81 -2.59
N ALA A 191 -2.25 10.31 -3.20
CA ALA A 191 -3.48 9.96 -2.50
C ALA A 191 -3.24 8.81 -1.49
N CYS A 192 -2.44 7.80 -1.87
CA CYS A 192 -2.04 6.73 -0.94
C CYS A 192 -1.24 7.28 0.25
N ALA A 193 -0.33 8.23 0.03
CA ALA A 193 0.44 8.87 1.10
C ALA A 193 -0.48 9.65 2.06
N TYR A 194 -1.46 10.36 1.51
CA TYR A 194 -2.48 11.04 2.30
C TYR A 194 -3.33 10.06 3.14
N LEU A 195 -3.71 8.91 2.57
CA LEU A 195 -4.42 7.87 3.30
C LEU A 195 -3.58 7.32 4.47
N LEU A 196 -2.29 7.05 4.25
CA LEU A 196 -1.41 6.59 5.32
C LEU A 196 -1.28 7.63 6.44
N LYS A 197 -1.12 8.92 6.10
CA LYS A 197 -1.13 10.00 7.09
C LYS A 197 -2.42 9.99 7.91
N CYS A 198 -3.56 9.92 7.23
CA CYS A 198 -4.85 9.90 7.91
C CYS A 198 -5.04 8.66 8.79
N PHE A 199 -4.45 7.51 8.45
CA PHE A 199 -4.42 6.33 9.32
C PHE A 199 -3.57 6.56 10.58
N ILE A 200 -2.36 7.11 10.43
CA ILE A 200 -1.45 7.42 11.55
C ILE A 200 -2.11 8.41 12.53
N GLU A 201 -2.83 9.39 11.99
CA GLU A 201 -3.58 10.38 12.77
C GLU A 201 -4.97 9.89 13.22
N LYS A 202 -5.32 8.63 12.95
CA LYS A 202 -6.61 8.01 13.33
C LYS A 202 -7.86 8.73 12.77
N ARG A 203 -7.73 9.32 11.57
CA ARG A 203 -8.78 10.01 10.80
C ARG A 203 -9.36 9.17 9.65
N CYS A 204 -9.06 7.88 9.61
CA CYS A 204 -9.58 6.94 8.60
C CYS A 204 -10.42 5.85 9.24
N GLY A 205 -11.44 5.40 8.50
CA GLY A 205 -12.11 4.14 8.72
C GLY A 205 -11.49 3.02 7.90
N LEU A 206 -11.96 1.80 8.17
CA LEU A 206 -11.60 0.60 7.43
C LEU A 206 -12.77 0.19 6.54
N LYS A 207 -12.48 -0.29 5.33
CA LYS A 207 -13.46 -0.88 4.42
C LYS A 207 -12.92 -2.15 3.79
N LEU A 208 -13.81 -3.04 3.39
CA LEU A 208 -13.46 -4.16 2.53
C LEU A 208 -13.27 -3.66 1.09
N ALA A 209 -12.22 -4.15 0.46
CA ALA A 209 -11.86 -3.87 -0.92
C ALA A 209 -11.69 -5.19 -1.67
N GLU A 210 -12.52 -5.37 -2.69
CA GLU A 210 -12.43 -6.51 -3.60
C GLU A 210 -11.13 -6.45 -4.39
N VAL A 211 -10.43 -7.58 -4.41
CA VAL A 211 -9.29 -7.84 -5.29
C VAL A 211 -9.81 -8.59 -6.51
N MET A 212 -9.71 -7.95 -7.66
CA MET A 212 -10.20 -8.51 -8.91
C MET A 212 -9.24 -9.60 -9.38
N ASP A 213 -9.71 -10.84 -9.38
CA ASP A 213 -9.03 -11.93 -10.08
C ASP A 213 -9.60 -12.05 -11.48
N VAL A 214 -9.01 -11.31 -12.42
CA VAL A 214 -9.36 -11.49 -13.83
C VAL A 214 -8.62 -12.73 -14.34
N ASP A 215 -9.11 -13.91 -13.96
CA ASP A 215 -8.62 -15.18 -14.50
C ASP A 215 -9.23 -15.38 -15.91
N GLU A 216 -8.63 -14.72 -16.90
CA GLU A 216 -9.16 -14.67 -18.27
C GLU A 216 -9.01 -15.98 -19.05
N GLU A 217 -8.32 -17.00 -18.52
CA GLU A 217 -8.36 -18.34 -19.15
C GLU A 217 -9.76 -18.96 -19.09
N ALA A 218 -10.62 -18.50 -18.16
CA ALA A 218 -12.02 -18.91 -18.08
C ALA A 218 -12.95 -18.19 -19.08
N PHE A 219 -12.44 -17.24 -19.87
CA PHE A 219 -13.21 -16.48 -20.87
C PHE A 219 -12.90 -16.88 -22.33
N ARG A 220 -12.21 -18.01 -22.55
CA ARG A 220 -11.99 -18.59 -23.89
C ARG A 220 -12.91 -19.75 -24.20
#